data_AF-A0A353RBZ8-F1
#
_entry.id   AF-A0A353RBZ8-F1
#
_cell.length_a   1.000
_cell.length_b   1.000
_cell.length_c   1.000
_cell.angle_alpha   90.00
_cell.angle_beta   90.00
_cell.angle_gamma   90.00
#
_symmetry.space_group_name_H-M   'P 1'
#
loop_
_entity.id
_entity.type
_entity.pdbx_description
1 polymer ?
#
loop_
_entity_poly.entity_id
_entity_poly.type
_entity_poly.pdbx_seq_one_letter_code
_entity_poly.pdbx_strand_id
1 'polypeptide(L)'
;MRYTRKSASRGLSPAATVLIAAAFFVGLYAGGKGAAPAAQPAAGGGTQVQAQNVQYYFPRAGQKAQPRLVEVIDSARKDLDVAIYSFTDQGTAEAIERAKRRGVAVRIITDRQQSAGQYQKVLL
;
A
#
# COMPACT_ATOMS: atom_id res chain seq x y z
N MET A 1 49.57 9.58 48.82
CA MET A 1 49.44 10.90 48.16
C MET A 1 48.01 11.38 48.30
N ARG A 2 47.76 12.63 48.71
CA ARG A 2 46.43 13.27 48.84
C ARG A 2 46.37 14.47 47.88
N TYR A 3 45.24 14.73 47.21
CA TYR A 3 44.82 16.04 46.65
C TYR A 3 43.30 15.90 46.29
N THR A 4 42.36 16.21 47.19
CA THR A 4 41.62 17.48 47.44
C THR A 4 40.49 17.83 46.46
N ARG A 5 39.39 18.38 47.02
CA ARG A 5 38.13 18.76 46.35
C ARG A 5 38.29 19.86 45.29
N LYS A 6 37.32 19.96 44.37
CA LYS A 6 36.55 21.21 44.23
C LYS A 6 35.07 20.97 43.86
N SER A 7 34.18 21.64 44.59
CA SER A 7 32.75 21.74 44.27
C SER A 7 32.51 22.91 43.31
N ALA A 8 31.50 22.79 42.43
CA ALA A 8 30.99 23.89 41.62
C ALA A 8 29.45 23.89 41.66
N SER A 9 28.91 24.60 42.65
CA SER A 9 27.48 24.87 42.79
C SER A 9 27.01 25.99 41.85
N ARG A 10 25.90 25.79 41.13
CA ARG A 10 25.06 26.87 40.60
C ARG A 10 23.57 26.48 40.62
N GLY A 11 22.77 27.16 41.45
CA GLY A 11 21.35 27.44 41.15
C GLY A 11 21.26 28.53 40.05
N LEU A 12 20.15 29.23 39.74
CA LEU A 12 18.88 29.52 40.47
C LEU A 12 17.99 30.36 39.49
N SER A 13 16.67 30.27 39.30
CA SER A 13 15.64 29.28 39.72
C SER A 13 14.49 29.12 38.65
N PRO A 14 13.19 29.51 38.75
CA PRO A 14 12.15 29.03 37.82
C PRO A 14 11.40 30.14 37.02
N ALA A 15 10.33 29.75 36.29
CA ALA A 15 9.24 30.61 35.78
C ALA A 15 9.55 31.60 34.62
N ALA A 16 9.92 31.05 33.46
CA ALA A 16 9.74 31.66 32.13
C ALA A 16 9.72 30.48 31.09
N THR A 17 8.81 30.33 30.14
CA THR A 17 7.86 31.28 29.54
C THR A 17 6.57 30.57 29.08
N VAL A 18 5.44 30.95 29.70
CA VAL A 18 4.15 31.30 29.07
C VAL A 18 3.67 30.47 27.86
N LEU A 19 2.69 29.60 28.14
CA LEU A 19 1.33 29.64 27.56
C LEU A 19 1.16 30.34 26.19
N ILE A 20 1.19 29.60 25.09
CA ILE A 20 0.47 30.01 23.87
C ILE A 20 -0.95 29.44 23.97
N ALA A 21 -1.85 30.27 24.50
CA ALA A 21 -3.28 30.04 24.53
C ALA A 21 -4.01 30.95 23.51
N ALA A 22 -5.30 30.70 23.35
CA ALA A 22 -6.31 31.58 22.74
C ALA A 22 -6.32 31.75 21.19
N ALA A 23 -7.28 31.03 20.61
CA ALA A 23 -8.41 31.61 19.87
C ALA A 23 -8.11 32.72 18.82
N PHE A 24 -8.07 32.31 17.55
CA PHE A 24 -8.34 33.22 16.44
C PHE A 24 -9.81 33.12 15.98
N PHE A 25 -10.55 34.19 16.24
CA PHE A 25 -11.75 34.64 15.52
C PHE A 25 -13.00 33.73 15.51
N VAL A 26 -13.76 33.83 16.61
CA VAL A 26 -15.22 33.74 16.53
C VAL A 26 -15.77 34.99 15.83
N GLY A 27 -16.49 34.77 14.73
CA GLY A 27 -17.71 35.49 14.35
C GLY A 27 -17.73 37.02 14.35
N LEU A 28 -17.46 37.63 13.19
CA LEU A 28 -18.12 38.88 12.81
C LEU A 28 -18.29 39.01 11.28
N TYR A 29 -19.22 38.23 10.71
CA TYR A 29 -19.93 38.62 9.48
C TYR A 29 -21.34 38.05 9.49
N ALA A 30 -22.21 38.69 10.29
CA ALA A 30 -23.65 38.44 10.25
C ALA A 30 -24.27 39.31 9.13
N GLY A 31 -24.95 38.68 8.17
CA GLY A 31 -25.70 39.42 7.13
C GLY A 31 -25.90 38.64 5.84
N GLY A 32 -26.96 37.83 5.76
CA GLY A 32 -27.27 37.08 4.54
C GLY A 32 -28.40 36.06 4.67
N LYS A 33 -29.65 36.55 4.73
CA LYS A 33 -30.93 35.85 4.53
C LYS A 33 -30.93 34.31 4.64
N GLY A 34 -31.59 33.79 5.68
CA GLY A 34 -31.90 32.37 5.78
C GLY A 34 -32.76 31.88 4.62
N ALA A 35 -32.20 30.97 3.82
CA ALA A 35 -32.97 29.93 3.16
C ALA A 35 -32.88 28.69 4.06
N ALA A 36 -34.01 28.12 4.46
CA ALA A 36 -34.01 26.87 5.20
C ALA A 36 -33.32 25.77 4.36
N PRO A 37 -32.44 24.93 4.93
CA PRO A 37 -31.94 23.77 4.20
C PRO A 37 -33.15 22.87 3.90
N ALA A 38 -33.52 22.79 2.62
CA ALA A 38 -34.49 21.80 2.16
C ALA A 38 -33.96 20.44 2.58
N ALA A 39 -34.72 19.72 3.40
CA ALA A 39 -34.31 18.42 3.92
C ALA A 39 -34.07 17.48 2.74
N GLN A 40 -32.80 17.22 2.43
CA GLN A 40 -32.43 16.20 1.47
C GLN A 40 -32.96 14.88 2.02
N PRO A 41 -33.74 14.10 1.25
CA PRO A 41 -34.21 12.82 1.72
C PRO A 41 -33.00 11.97 2.06
N ALA A 42 -33.03 11.31 3.21
CA ALA A 42 -31.98 10.39 3.65
C ALA A 42 -31.96 9.16 2.73
N ALA A 43 -31.30 9.31 1.57
CA ALA A 43 -31.32 8.38 0.45
C ALA A 43 -30.41 7.17 0.69
N GLY A 44 -30.79 6.37 1.69
CA GLY A 44 -30.29 5.03 1.92
C GLY A 44 -28.88 4.93 2.52
N GLY A 45 -28.67 3.88 3.31
CA GLY A 45 -27.34 3.36 3.58
C GLY A 45 -26.78 2.67 2.33
N GLY A 46 -26.49 3.46 1.28
CA GLY A 46 -25.80 2.96 0.11
C GLY A 46 -24.38 2.59 0.48
N THR A 47 -24.10 1.30 0.61
CA THR A 47 -22.73 0.79 0.74
C THR A 47 -21.94 1.31 -0.45
N GLN A 48 -21.05 2.26 -0.21
CA GLN A 48 -20.13 2.78 -1.21
C GLN A 48 -19.21 1.63 -1.64
N VAL A 49 -19.57 0.97 -2.74
CA VAL A 49 -18.71 -0.03 -3.37
C VAL A 49 -17.47 0.71 -3.84
N GLN A 50 -16.39 0.58 -3.07
CA GLN A 50 -15.11 1.21 -3.38
C GLN A 50 -14.69 0.76 -4.77
N ALA A 51 -14.61 1.71 -5.71
CA ALA A 51 -14.27 1.45 -7.09
C ALA A 51 -12.87 0.82 -7.14
N GLN A 52 -12.84 -0.49 -7.41
CA GLN A 52 -11.58 -1.22 -7.50
C GLN A 52 -10.82 -0.73 -8.73
N ASN A 53 -9.55 -0.38 -8.55
CA ASN A 53 -8.69 0.09 -9.64
C ASN A 53 -8.24 -1.11 -10.49
N VAL A 54 -9.14 -1.57 -11.37
CA VAL A 54 -8.88 -2.69 -12.29
C VAL A 54 -8.06 -2.20 -13.48
N GLN A 55 -6.93 -2.86 -13.71
CA GLN A 55 -6.01 -2.58 -14.82
C GLN A 55 -5.91 -3.82 -15.72
N TYR A 56 -5.94 -3.62 -17.04
CA TYR A 56 -5.91 -4.69 -18.03
C TYR A 56 -4.98 -4.35 -19.20
N TYR A 57 -4.38 -5.37 -19.81
CA TYR A 57 -3.39 -5.22 -20.87
C TYR A 57 -3.62 -6.27 -21.96
N PHE A 58 -4.03 -5.82 -23.15
CA PHE A 58 -4.23 -6.65 -24.33
C PHE A 58 -3.21 -6.25 -25.41
N PRO A 59 -2.08 -6.99 -25.55
CA PRO A 59 -1.02 -6.62 -26.47
C PRO A 59 -1.46 -6.85 -27.93
N ARG A 60 -1.12 -5.91 -28.81
CA ARG A 60 -1.18 -6.12 -30.27
C ARG A 60 0.04 -6.92 -30.75
N ALA A 61 0.04 -7.32 -32.02
CA ALA A 61 1.22 -7.93 -32.65
C ALA A 61 2.48 -7.06 -32.42
N GLY A 62 3.57 -7.69 -32.01
CA GLY A 62 4.83 -7.03 -31.65
C GLY A 62 4.89 -6.43 -30.22
N GLN A 63 3.78 -6.37 -29.48
CA GLN A 63 3.75 -5.90 -28.10
C GLN A 63 3.82 -7.07 -27.09
N LYS A 64 4.23 -6.77 -25.85
CA LYS A 64 4.28 -7.75 -24.75
C LYS A 64 3.58 -7.21 -23.51
N ALA A 65 2.62 -7.96 -22.97
CA ALA A 65 2.04 -7.69 -21.65
C ALA A 65 2.86 -8.29 -20.49
N GLN A 66 3.75 -9.24 -20.80
CA GLN A 66 4.56 -9.99 -19.83
C GLN A 66 5.37 -9.11 -18.84
N PRO A 67 6.03 -8.00 -19.24
CA PRO A 67 6.71 -7.12 -18.27
C PRO A 67 5.77 -6.59 -17.17
N ARG A 68 4.52 -6.29 -17.53
CA ARG A 68 3.54 -5.77 -16.58
C ARG A 68 2.98 -6.85 -15.65
N LEU A 69 2.88 -8.09 -16.12
CA LEU A 69 2.60 -9.25 -15.26
C LEU A 69 3.75 -9.48 -14.27
N VAL A 70 5.00 -9.38 -14.72
CA VAL A 70 6.20 -9.49 -13.89
C VAL A 70 6.21 -8.41 -12.80
N GLU A 71 5.89 -7.15 -13.12
CA GLU A 71 5.76 -6.08 -12.12
C GLU A 71 4.71 -6.38 -11.04
N VAL A 72 3.57 -6.95 -11.41
CA VAL A 72 2.51 -7.35 -10.46
C VAL A 72 3.03 -8.47 -9.54
N ILE A 73 3.72 -9.47 -10.08
CA ILE A 73 4.35 -10.56 -9.30
C ILE A 73 5.45 -10.00 -8.38
N ASP A 74 6.26 -9.06 -8.85
CA ASP A 74 7.31 -8.40 -8.06
C ASP A 74 6.75 -7.43 -6.99
N SER A 75 5.50 -6.99 -7.13
CA SER A 75 4.78 -6.23 -6.10
C SER A 75 4.25 -7.08 -4.93
N ALA A 76 4.19 -8.42 -5.06
CA ALA A 76 3.72 -9.30 -3.99
C ALA A 76 4.61 -9.20 -2.73
N ARG A 77 3.98 -9.30 -1.54
CA ARG A 77 4.64 -9.09 -0.24
C ARG A 77 4.39 -10.19 0.80
N LYS A 78 3.29 -10.93 0.71
CA LYS A 78 2.92 -11.98 1.67
C LYS A 78 2.61 -13.28 0.94
N ASP A 79 1.63 -13.22 0.04
CA ASP A 79 1.11 -14.38 -0.69
C ASP A 79 1.18 -14.13 -2.21
N LEU A 80 1.30 -15.22 -2.98
CA LEU A 80 1.20 -15.21 -4.43
C LEU A 80 0.52 -16.50 -4.89
N ASP A 81 -0.77 -16.39 -5.19
CA ASP A 81 -1.59 -17.49 -5.67
C ASP A 81 -1.74 -17.41 -7.20
N VAL A 82 -1.36 -18.48 -7.89
CA VAL A 82 -1.39 -18.56 -9.35
C VAL A 82 -2.25 -19.74 -9.79
N ALA A 83 -3.25 -19.48 -10.63
CA ALA A 83 -3.99 -20.49 -11.37
C ALA A 83 -3.71 -20.28 -12.86
N ILE A 84 -3.01 -21.22 -13.52
CA ILE A 84 -2.53 -21.04 -14.89
C ILE A 84 -2.62 -22.32 -15.71
N TYR A 85 -3.21 -22.25 -16.91
CA TYR A 85 -3.37 -23.42 -17.78
C TYR A 85 -2.02 -23.92 -18.32
N SER A 86 -1.27 -23.05 -19.00
CA SER A 86 0.05 -23.38 -19.56
C SER A 86 1.09 -22.39 -19.02
N PHE A 87 2.16 -22.93 -18.45
CA PHE A 87 3.21 -22.19 -17.76
C PHE A 87 4.56 -22.50 -18.41
N THR A 88 4.94 -21.69 -19.41
CA THR A 88 6.13 -21.90 -20.25
C THR A 88 6.98 -20.64 -20.43
N ASP A 89 6.56 -19.49 -19.86
CA ASP A 89 7.32 -18.25 -19.94
C ASP A 89 8.37 -18.15 -18.83
N GLN A 90 9.65 -18.25 -19.23
CA GLN A 90 10.80 -18.18 -18.34
C GLN A 90 10.81 -16.92 -17.46
N GLY A 91 10.51 -15.74 -18.01
CA GLY A 91 10.55 -14.48 -17.25
C GLY A 91 9.47 -14.40 -16.16
N THR A 92 8.32 -15.01 -16.39
CA THR A 92 7.25 -15.18 -15.40
C THR A 92 7.67 -16.19 -14.33
N ALA A 93 8.31 -17.30 -14.70
CA ALA A 93 8.84 -18.26 -13.74
C ALA A 93 9.93 -17.64 -12.84
N GLU A 94 10.88 -16.89 -13.40
CA GLU A 94 11.89 -16.15 -12.66
C GLU A 94 11.29 -15.08 -11.73
N ALA A 95 10.17 -14.44 -12.11
CA ALA A 95 9.47 -13.49 -11.25
C ALA A 95 8.81 -14.19 -10.05
N ILE A 96 8.19 -15.35 -10.28
CA ILE A 96 7.60 -16.18 -9.22
C ILE A 96 8.72 -16.70 -8.29
N GLU A 97 9.86 -17.11 -8.84
CA GLU A 97 11.03 -17.54 -8.07
C GLU A 97 11.62 -16.38 -7.25
N ARG A 98 11.72 -15.16 -7.82
CA ARG A 98 12.07 -13.95 -7.07
C ARG A 98 11.10 -13.71 -5.92
N ALA A 99 9.79 -13.86 -6.12
CA ALA A 99 8.80 -13.74 -5.06
C ALA A 99 9.04 -14.76 -3.94
N LYS A 100 9.27 -16.03 -4.30
CA LYS A 100 9.61 -17.09 -3.32
C LYS A 100 10.88 -16.76 -2.53
N ARG A 101 11.94 -16.27 -3.19
CA ARG A 101 13.20 -15.84 -2.54
C ARG A 101 13.03 -14.64 -1.60
N ARG A 102 12.04 -13.76 -1.84
CA ARG A 102 11.66 -12.67 -0.91
C ARG A 102 10.87 -13.15 0.31
N GLY A 103 10.56 -14.44 0.42
CA GLY A 103 9.74 -15.01 1.50
C GLY A 103 8.24 -15.00 1.24
N VAL A 104 7.79 -14.71 0.02
CA VAL A 104 6.36 -14.76 -0.35
C VAL A 104 5.89 -16.22 -0.37
N ALA A 105 4.72 -16.48 0.22
CA ALA A 105 4.01 -17.75 0.17
C ALA A 105 3.43 -17.97 -1.23
N VAL A 106 4.22 -18.60 -2.11
CA VAL A 106 3.80 -18.97 -3.47
C VAL A 106 3.00 -20.27 -3.45
N ARG A 107 1.82 -20.28 -4.09
CA ARG A 107 1.03 -21.48 -4.41
C ARG A 107 0.65 -21.45 -5.90
N ILE A 108 0.82 -22.57 -6.60
CA ILE A 108 0.50 -22.69 -8.02
C ILE A 108 -0.44 -23.87 -8.24
N ILE A 109 -1.53 -23.63 -8.95
CA ILE A 109 -2.42 -24.65 -9.52
C ILE A 109 -2.30 -24.55 -11.03
N THR A 110 -2.09 -25.68 -11.69
CA THR A 110 -1.95 -25.74 -13.16
C THR A 110 -2.61 -27.00 -13.72
N ASP A 111 -2.87 -27.01 -15.02
CA ASP A 111 -3.50 -28.16 -15.67
C ASP A 111 -2.58 -29.37 -15.69
N ARG A 112 -3.15 -30.55 -15.40
CA ARG A 112 -2.41 -31.82 -15.31
C ARG A 112 -1.79 -32.23 -16.65
N GLN A 113 -2.49 -32.02 -17.77
CA GLN A 113 -2.00 -32.42 -19.08
C GLN A 113 -0.90 -31.47 -19.56
N GLN A 114 -1.09 -30.16 -19.36
CA GLN A 114 -0.07 -29.16 -19.66
C GLN A 114 1.19 -29.32 -18.80
N SER A 115 1.07 -29.61 -17.51
CA SER A 115 2.23 -29.83 -16.62
C SER A 115 3.07 -31.04 -17.01
N ALA A 116 2.48 -32.04 -17.68
CA ALA A 116 3.21 -33.19 -18.21
C ALA A 116 3.92 -32.88 -19.55
N GLY A 117 3.63 -31.75 -20.19
CA GLY A 117 4.25 -31.30 -21.42
C GLY A 117 5.70 -30.87 -21.23
N GLN A 118 6.56 -31.19 -22.20
CA GLN A 118 8.02 -30.98 -22.11
C GLN A 118 8.40 -29.52 -21.84
N TYR A 119 7.65 -28.56 -22.37
CA TYR A 119 7.94 -27.12 -22.24
C TYR A 119 7.66 -26.56 -20.84
N GLN A 120 6.69 -27.12 -20.11
CA GLN A 120 6.31 -26.67 -18.77
C GLN A 120 7.07 -27.45 -17.68
N LYS A 121 7.43 -28.72 -17.94
CA LYS A 121 8.20 -29.57 -17.04
C LYS A 121 9.59 -29.02 -16.67
N VAL A 122 10.14 -28.11 -17.46
CA VAL A 122 11.44 -27.45 -17.18
C VAL A 122 11.30 -26.34 -16.12
N LEU A 123 10.09 -25.84 -15.85
CA LEU A 123 9.83 -24.68 -14.98
C LEU A 123 9.16 -25.04 -13.64
N LEU A 124 8.85 -26.32 -13.41
CA LEU A 124 8.19 -26.86 -12.20
C LEU A 124 9.15 -27.76 -11.41
#